data_AF-A0A815NN87-F1
#
_entry.id   AF-A0A815NN87-F1
#
_cell.length_a   1.000
_cell.length_b   1.000
_cell.length_c   1.000
_cell.angle_alpha   90.00
_cell.angle_beta   90.00
_cell.angle_gamma   90.00
#
_symmetry.space_group_name_H-M   'P 1'
#
loop_
_entity.id
_entity.type
_entity.pdbx_description
1 polymer ?
#
loop_
_entity_poly.entity_id
_entity_poly.type
_entity_poly.pdbx_seq_one_letter_code
_entity_poly.pdbx_strand_id
1 'polypeptide(L)'
;VIYPSLVDVNSYALATVPLDTIYIANSSLPNAGLGAFAARSIARLSYFGPYGGFKHNNYIIANANGYAWTSTKSCSTRVLW
;
A
#
# COMPACT_ATOMS: atom_id res chain seq x y z
N VAL A 1 22.07 -13.10 1.42
CA VAL A 1 20.70 -12.57 1.54
C VAL A 1 20.48 -12.24 3.00
N ILE A 2 20.55 -10.96 3.37
CA ILE A 2 20.39 -10.53 4.76
C ILE A 2 18.88 -10.31 4.97
N TYR A 3 18.26 -11.15 5.80
CA TYR A 3 16.89 -10.91 6.26
C TYR A 3 16.95 -9.89 7.41
N PRO A 4 16.43 -8.66 7.26
CA PRO A 4 16.45 -7.70 8.36
C PRO A 4 15.40 -8.11 9.39
N SER A 5 15.87 -8.42 10.59
CA SER A 5 15.13 -8.82 11.79
C SER A 5 14.27 -7.70 12.42
N LEU A 6 13.68 -6.82 11.62
CA LEU A 6 12.83 -5.70 12.08
C LEU A 6 11.42 -5.73 11.50
N VAL A 7 11.13 -6.75 10.71
CA VAL A 7 9.83 -6.94 10.10
C VAL A 7 9.08 -7.91 10.99
N ASP A 8 8.04 -7.45 11.69
CA ASP A 8 7.11 -8.35 12.35
C ASP A 8 6.45 -9.20 11.25
N VAL A 9 6.99 -10.40 11.08
CA VAL A 9 6.60 -11.41 10.09
C VAL A 9 5.14 -11.84 10.26
N ASN A 10 4.45 -11.40 11.32
CA ASN A 10 3.03 -11.63 11.57
C ASN A 10 2.11 -10.46 11.21
N SER A 11 2.63 -9.37 10.62
CA SER A 11 1.77 -8.27 10.19
C SER A 11 0.98 -8.63 8.93
N TYR A 12 -0.36 -8.51 9.00
CA TYR A 12 -1.28 -8.78 7.88
C TYR A 12 -0.85 -8.10 6.56
N ALA A 13 -0.30 -6.89 6.65
CA ALA A 13 0.18 -6.13 5.49
C ALA A 13 1.24 -6.89 4.68
N LEU A 14 2.22 -7.52 5.33
CA LEU A 14 3.26 -8.29 4.64
C LEU A 14 2.73 -9.57 4.03
N ALA A 15 1.80 -10.24 4.72
CA ALA A 15 1.17 -11.46 4.24
C ALA A 15 0.38 -11.25 2.94
N THR A 16 -0.04 -10.01 2.66
CA THR A 16 -0.76 -9.66 1.41
C THR A 16 0.17 -9.27 0.25
N VAL A 17 1.48 -9.25 0.43
CA VAL A 17 2.42 -8.89 -0.63
C VAL A 17 2.52 -10.03 -1.65
N PRO A 18 2.33 -9.76 -2.96
CA PRO A 18 2.57 -10.75 -4.01
C PRO A 18 4.09 -10.92 -4.21
N LEU A 19 4.68 -11.84 -3.45
CA LEU A 19 6.14 -12.03 -3.35
C LEU A 19 6.82 -12.46 -4.67
N ASP A 20 6.05 -12.93 -5.65
CA ASP A 20 6.51 -13.25 -7.00
C ASP A 20 6.74 -11.98 -7.86
N THR A 21 6.21 -10.84 -7.42
CA THR A 21 6.19 -9.59 -8.19
C THR A 21 6.80 -8.43 -7.42
N ILE A 22 6.63 -8.40 -6.11
CA ILE A 22 7.05 -7.31 -5.22
C ILE A 22 7.87 -7.88 -4.06
N TYR A 23 8.94 -7.20 -3.69
CA TYR A 23 9.65 -7.45 -2.43
C TYR A 23 9.73 -6.17 -1.59
N ILE A 24 9.88 -6.35 -0.27
CA ILE A 24 10.01 -5.25 0.70
C ILE A 24 11.47 -5.13 1.13
N ALA A 25 12.00 -3.91 1.11
CA ALA A 25 13.36 -3.62 1.55
C ALA A 25 13.47 -2.19 2.09
N ASN A 26 14.62 -1.81 2.66
CA ASN A 26 14.87 -0.42 3.06
C ASN A 26 14.83 0.51 1.84
N SER A 27 14.10 1.61 1.98
CA SER A 27 14.07 2.68 0.98
C SER A 27 15.43 3.38 0.91
N SER A 28 15.82 3.80 -0.28
CA SER A 28 17.00 4.67 -0.47
C SER A 28 16.70 6.13 -0.11
N LEU A 29 15.43 6.49 0.09
CA LEU A 29 15.04 7.83 0.52
C LEU A 29 15.39 8.03 2.01
N PRO A 30 16.08 9.13 2.36
CA PRO A 30 16.44 9.42 3.74
C PRO A 30 15.22 9.40 4.67
N ASN A 31 15.32 8.66 5.78
CA ASN A 31 14.29 8.56 6.84
C ASN A 31 12.91 8.03 6.39
N ALA A 32 12.79 7.38 5.22
CA ALA A 32 11.51 6.86 4.73
C ALA A 32 11.16 5.46 5.27
N GLY A 33 12.10 4.75 5.90
CA GLY A 33 11.89 3.38 6.36
C GLY A 33 11.87 2.37 5.21
N LEU A 34 10.88 1.47 5.22
CA LEU A 34 10.74 0.41 4.20
C LEU A 34 10.01 0.92 2.95
N GLY A 35 10.32 0.30 1.80
CA GLY A 35 9.67 0.50 0.51
C GLY A 35 9.32 -0.82 -0.18
N ALA A 36 8.44 -0.73 -1.18
CA ALA A 36 8.07 -1.84 -2.06
C ALA A 36 8.80 -1.70 -3.40
N PHE A 37 9.42 -2.80 -3.85
CA PHE A 37 10.25 -2.83 -5.05
C PHE A 37 9.81 -3.94 -5.99
N ALA A 38 9.92 -3.69 -7.29
CA ALA A 38 9.60 -4.69 -8.30
C ALA A 38 10.66 -5.79 -8.32
N ALA A 39 10.24 -7.04 -8.11
CA ALA A 39 11.09 -8.23 -8.25
C ALA A 39 11.35 -8.59 -9.72
N ARG A 40 10.47 -8.12 -10.62
CA ARG A 40 10.49 -8.35 -12.07
C ARG A 40 9.85 -7.19 -12.80
N SER A 41 9.98 -7.14 -14.12
CA SER A 41 9.27 -6.17 -14.95
C SER A 41 7.75 -6.30 -14.77
N ILE A 42 7.09 -5.17 -14.46
CA ILE A 42 5.63 -5.09 -14.31
C ILE A 42 5.06 -4.51 -15.60
N ALA A 43 4.08 -5.18 -16.18
CA ALA A 43 3.43 -4.72 -17.41
C ALA A 43 2.74 -3.36 -17.18
N ARG A 44 2.82 -2.49 -18.18
CA ARG A 44 2.09 -1.22 -18.15
C ARG A 44 0.59 -1.50 -18.00
N LEU A 45 -0.11 -0.67 -17.22
CA LEU A 45 -1.54 -0.83 -16.89
C LEU A 45 -1.86 -2.03 -15.99
N SER A 46 -0.87 -2.61 -15.29
CA SER A 46 -1.15 -3.55 -14.19
C SER A 46 -1.81 -2.79 -13.03
N TYR A 47 -2.78 -3.43 -12.38
CA TYR A 47 -3.51 -2.87 -11.24
C TYR A 47 -3.11 -3.59 -9.94
N PHE A 48 -2.85 -2.82 -8.89
CA PHE A 48 -2.67 -3.30 -7.52
C PHE A 48 -3.73 -2.69 -6.62
N GLY A 49 -4.32 -3.48 -5.74
CA GLY A 49 -5.29 -3.02 -4.75
C GLY A 49 -6.51 -3.93 -4.60
N PRO A 50 -7.56 -3.44 -3.92
CA PRO A 50 -7.70 -2.10 -3.34
C PRO A 50 -6.76 -1.84 -2.16
N TYR A 51 -6.55 -0.57 -1.79
CA TYR A 51 -5.80 -0.22 -0.57
C TYR A 51 -6.53 -0.76 0.67
N GLY A 52 -5.87 -1.64 1.42
CA GLY A 52 -6.41 -2.25 2.63
C GLY A 52 -6.27 -1.34 3.85
N GLY A 53 -7.20 -1.43 4.80
CA GLY A 53 -7.17 -0.66 6.05
C GLY A 53 -8.53 -0.49 6.69
N PHE A 54 -8.57 0.28 7.78
CA PHE A 54 -9.80 0.66 8.48
C PHE A 54 -10.37 1.95 7.91
N LYS A 55 -11.70 2.00 7.76
CA LYS A 55 -12.40 3.21 7.32
C LYS A 55 -12.71 4.10 8.52
N HIS A 56 -12.37 5.37 8.40
CA HIS A 56 -12.67 6.38 9.41
C HIS A 56 -13.38 7.58 8.76
N ASN A 57 -14.41 8.10 9.43
CA ASN A 57 -15.13 9.29 8.98
C ASN A 57 -14.49 10.60 9.48
N ASN A 58 -13.55 10.51 10.43
CA ASN A 58 -12.82 11.66 10.98
C ASN A 58 -11.41 11.71 10.38
N TYR A 59 -11.12 12.76 9.62
CA TYR A 59 -9.85 12.92 8.91
C TYR A 59 -8.64 13.04 9.85
N ILE A 60 -8.82 13.64 11.04
CA ILE A 60 -7.74 13.81 12.02
C ILE A 60 -7.32 12.45 12.55
N ILE A 61 -8.29 11.61 12.90
CA ILE A 61 -8.03 10.24 13.38
C ILE A 61 -7.45 9.39 12.26
N ALA A 62 -8.02 9.46 11.05
CA ALA A 62 -7.55 8.69 9.91
C ALA A 62 -6.09 9.02 9.56
N ASN A 63 -5.74 10.30 9.54
CA ASN A 63 -4.43 10.78 9.09
C ASN A 63 -3.38 10.83 10.20
N ALA A 64 -3.71 10.45 11.45
CA ALA A 64 -2.80 10.56 12.58
C ALA A 64 -1.45 9.85 12.36
N ASN A 65 -1.45 8.76 11.59
CA ASN A 65 -0.26 7.96 11.30
C ASN A 65 0.30 8.17 9.87
N GLY A 66 -0.28 9.07 9.07
CA GLY A 66 0.17 9.34 7.70
C GLY A 66 -0.14 8.24 6.65
N TYR A 67 -0.82 7.16 7.04
CA TYR A 67 -1.21 6.05 6.16
C TYR A 67 -2.72 6.03 5.88
N ALA A 68 -3.22 7.08 5.25
CA ALA A 68 -4.64 7.22 4.92
C ALA A 68 -4.88 7.70 3.49
N TRP A 69 -5.95 7.18 2.88
CA TRP A 69 -6.46 7.65 1.60
C TRP A 69 -7.86 8.24 1.79
N THR A 70 -8.06 9.46 1.29
CA THR A 70 -9.39 10.08 1.25
C THR A 70 -10.20 9.47 0.12
N SER A 71 -11.32 8.82 0.44
CA SER A 71 -12.30 8.38 -0.55
C SER A 71 -13.45 9.38 -0.63
N THR A 72 -13.64 10.04 -1.76
CA THR A 72 -14.85 10.81 -2.01
C THR A 72 -15.94 9.87 -2.55
N LYS A 73 -17.18 10.03 -2.10
CA LYS A 73 -18.32 9.46 -2.83
C LYS A 73 -18.44 10.27 -4.12
N SER A 74 -17.85 9.81 -5.21
CA SER A 74 -18.15 10.38 -6.52
C SER A 74 -19.65 10.19 -6.77
N CYS A 75 -20.35 11.30 -7.03
CA CYS A 75 -21.76 11.30 -7.43
C CYS A 75 -21.93 10.36 -8.63
N SER A 76 -23.01 9.56 -8.62
CA SER A 76 -23.28 8.56 -9.64
C SER A 76 -23.09 9.13 -11.05
N THR A 77 -22.23 8.54 -11.85
CA THR A 77 -22.22 8.74 -13.29
C THR A 77 -23.63 8.38 -13.77
N ARG A 78 -24.43 9.37 -14.16
CA ARG A 78 -25.64 9.13 -14.94
C ARG A 78 -25.18 8.41 -16.19
N VAL A 79 -25.50 7.13 -16.27
CA VAL A 79 -25.42 6.40 -17.52
C VAL A 79 -26.53 6.98 -18.40
N LEU A 80 -26.14 7.86 -19.32
CA LEU A 80 -26.96 8.19 -20.47
C LEU A 80 -26.55 7.16 -21.55
N TRP A 81 -27.43 6.17 -21.76
CA TRP A 81 -27.48 5.42 -23.01
C TRP A 81 -28.42 6.15 -23.97
#